data_AF-A0A960FSU9-F1
#
_entry.id   AF-A0A960FSU9-F1
#
_cell.length_a   1.000
_cell.length_b   1.000
_cell.length_c   1.000
_cell.angle_alpha   90.00
_cell.angle_beta   90.00
_cell.angle_gamma   90.00
#
_symmetry.space_group_name_H-M   'P 1'
#
loop_
_entity.id
_entity.type
_entity.pdbx_description
1 polymer ?
#
loop_
_entity_poly.entity_id
_entity_poly.type
_entity_poly.pdbx_seq_one_letter_code
_entity_poly.pdbx_strand_id
1 'polypeptide(L)' 'MIKIFFIGGQELVVNVASTDGIATVLADPNTVLEALYDGQRIFIPVRAIAGILQLGR' A
#
# COMPACT_ATOMS: atom_id res chain seq x y z
N MET A 1 -0.01 5.18 -9.34
CA MET A 1 -0.30 3.77 -8.94
C MET A 1 0.83 3.26 -8.05
N ILE A 2 0.60 2.29 -7.15
CA ILE A 2 1.67 1.68 -6.35
C ILE A 2 1.66 0.15 -6.43
N LYS A 3 2.83 -0.46 -6.29
CA LYS A 3 3.01 -1.89 -6.07
C LYS A 3 3.40 -2.12 -4.61
N ILE A 4 2.69 -3.01 -3.94
CA ILE A 4 2.90 -3.39 -2.55
C ILE A 4 3.50 -4.78 -2.53
N PHE A 5 4.58 -4.95 -1.78
CA PHE A 5 5.19 -6.24 -1.48
C PHE A 5 4.79 -6.63 -0.07
N PHE A 6 4.22 -7.81 0.12
CA PHE A 6 3.78 -8.30 1.42
C PHE A 6 4.84 -9.17 2.10
N ILE A 7 4.81 -9.18 3.43
CA ILE A 7 5.52 -10.15 4.25
C ILE A 7 4.96 -11.54 3.89
N GLY A 8 5.77 -12.37 3.25
CA GLY A 8 5.34 -13.64 2.64
C GLY A 8 5.51 -13.71 1.13
N GLY A 9 6.00 -12.63 0.49
CA GLY A 9 6.42 -12.63 -0.92
C GLY A 9 5.31 -12.38 -1.94
N GLN A 10 4.07 -12.12 -1.49
CA GLN A 10 2.96 -11.75 -2.37
C GLN A 10 3.12 -10.31 -2.83
N GLU A 11 2.63 -10.01 -4.03
CA GLU A 11 2.68 -8.69 -4.63
C GLU A 11 1.28 -8.25 -5.05
N LEU A 12 0.96 -6.97 -4.85
CA LEU A 12 -0.33 -6.40 -5.25
C LEU A 12 -0.14 -5.01 -5.83
N VAL A 13 -0.78 -4.75 -6.96
CA VAL A 13 -0.80 -3.42 -7.58
C VAL A 13 -2.13 -2.77 -7.28
N VAL A 14 -2.10 -1.58 -6.70
CA VAL A 14 -3.29 -0.84 -6.26
C VAL A 14 -3.20 0.62 -6.65
N ASN A 15 -4.37 1.24 -6.78
CA ASN A 15 -4.47 2.70 -6.88
C ASN A 15 -4.69 3.27 -5.48
N VAL A 16 -3.84 4.21 -5.08
CA VAL A 16 -4.02 4.94 -3.81
C VAL A 16 -4.52 6.34 -4.13
N ALA A 17 -5.37 6.88 -3.26
CA ALA A 17 -5.93 8.22 -3.43
C ALA A 17 -4.85 9.31 -3.40
N SER A 18 -3.77 9.08 -2.64
CA SER A 18 -2.56 9.91 -2.66
C SER A 18 -1.34 9.06 -2.32
N THR A 19 -0.21 9.38 -2.95
CA THR A 19 1.12 8.84 -2.57
C THR A 19 1.82 9.71 -1.53
N ASP A 20 1.33 10.93 -1.31
CA ASP A 20 1.89 11.86 -0.33
C ASP A 20 1.67 11.31 1.07
N GLY A 21 2.76 11.16 1.84
CA GLY A 21 2.69 10.64 3.20
C GLY A 21 2.64 9.12 3.32
N ILE A 22 2.76 8.35 2.23
CA ILE A 22 2.91 6.87 2.33
C ILE A 22 4.10 6.50 3.22
N ALA A 23 5.22 7.21 3.11
CA ALA A 23 6.38 6.98 3.98
C ALA A 23 6.07 7.18 5.46
N THR A 24 5.24 8.18 5.79
CA THR A 24 4.77 8.44 7.16
C THR A 24 3.80 7.37 7.63
N VAL A 25 2.89 6.94 6.76
CA VAL A 25 1.94 5.83 7.03
C VAL A 25 2.69 4.52 7.29
N LEU A 26 3.73 4.24 6.51
CA LEU A 26 4.56 3.06 6.68
C LEU A 26 5.41 3.07 7.96
N ALA A 27 5.62 4.25 8.57
CA ALA A 27 6.40 4.38 9.79
C ALA A 27 5.64 3.89 11.04
N ASP A 28 4.31 3.83 10.99
CA ASP A 28 3.48 3.27 12.06
C ASP A 28 2.90 1.90 11.67
N PRO A 29 3.39 0.79 12.24
CA PRO A 29 2.91 -0.55 11.91
C PRO A 29 1.45 -0.81 12.30
N ASN A 30 0.85 0.03 13.15
CA ASN A 30 -0.56 -0.10 13.55
C ASN A 30 -1.53 0.61 12.60
N THR A 31 -1.01 1.37 11.63
CA THR A 31 -1.82 2.06 10.63
C THR A 31 -2.35 1.09 9.56
N VAL A 32 -3.46 1.46 8.92
CA VAL A 32 -4.07 0.75 7.80
C VAL A 32 -4.10 1.68 6.59
N LEU A 33 -3.61 1.19 5.46
CA LEU A 33 -3.61 1.90 4.17
C LEU A 33 -4.93 1.62 3.43
N GLU A 34 -5.65 2.67 3.04
CA GLU A 34 -6.79 2.56 2.13
C GLU A 34 -6.31 2.63 0.68
N ALA A 35 -6.71 1.65 -0.14
CA ALA A 35 -6.40 1.60 -1.56
C ALA A 35 -7.60 1.11 -2.38
N LEU A 36 -7.56 1.36 -3.69
CA LEU A 36 -8.50 0.85 -4.67
C LEU A 36 -7.85 -0.31 -5.45
N TYR A 37 -8.50 -1.46 -5.41
CA TYR A 37 -8.15 -2.66 -6.17
C TYR A 37 -9.38 -3.14 -6.93
N ASP A 38 -9.27 -3.25 -8.25
CA ASP A 38 -10.38 -3.65 -9.14
C ASP A 38 -11.69 -2.85 -8.92
N GLY A 39 -11.56 -1.54 -8.70
CA GLY A 39 -12.69 -0.65 -8.42
C GLY A 39 -13.28 -0.77 -7.00
N GLN A 40 -12.78 -1.68 -6.17
CA GLN A 40 -13.19 -1.86 -4.78
C GLN A 40 -12.20 -1.23 -3.82
N ARG A 41 -12.70 -0.67 -2.73
CA ARG A 41 -11.85 -0.19 -1.63
C ARG A 41 -11.37 -1.37 -0.79
N ILE A 42 -10.07 -1.44 -0.58
CA ILE A 42 -9.42 -2.42 0.26
C ILE A 42 -8.60 -1.72 1.35
N PHE A 43 -8.44 -2.41 2.47
CA PHE A 43 -7.73 -1.91 3.64
C PHE A 43 -6.55 -2.83 3.93
N ILE A 44 -5.35 -2.27 3.88
CA ILE A 44 -4.10 -3.03 3.94
C ILE A 44 -3.38 -2.68 5.23
N PRO A 45 -3.24 -3.61 6.20
CA PRO A 45 -2.48 -3.35 7.42
C PRO A 45 -1.00 -3.08 7.09
N VAL A 46 -0.44 -1.97 7.59
CA VAL A 46 0.96 -1.60 7.32
C VAL A 46 1.92 -2.69 7.81
N ARG A 47 1.64 -3.32 8.95
CA ARG A 47 2.43 -4.46 9.47
C ARG A 47 2.55 -5.66 8.53
N ALA A 48 1.72 -5.76 7.49
CA ALA A 48 1.81 -6.83 6.49
C ALA A 48 2.67 -6.45 5.28
N ILE A 49 3.10 -5.19 5.18
CA ILE A 49 3.83 -4.64 4.04
C ILE A 49 5.33 -4.77 4.27
N ALA A 50 6.03 -5.43 3.35
CA ALA A 50 7.49 -5.52 3.30
C ALA A 50 8.12 -4.36 2.51
N GLY A 51 7.38 -3.75 1.58
CA GLY A 51 7.84 -2.59 0.83
C GLY A 51 6.78 -2.05 -0.13
N ILE A 52 7.01 -0.85 -0.64
CA ILE A 52 6.16 -0.20 -1.64
C ILE A 52 7.04 0.36 -2.76
N LEU A 53 6.61 0.19 -4.00
CA LEU A 53 7.21 0.79 -5.19
C LEU A 53 6.17 1.66 -5.90
N GLN A 54 6.49 2.93 -6.12
CA GLN A 54 5.64 3.82 -6.91
C GLN A 54 5.78 3.48 -8.40
N LEU A 55 4.67 3.12 -9.04
CA LEU A 55 4.60 2.76 -10.45
C LEU A 55 4.10 3.97 -11.25
N GLY A 56 5.01 4.92 -11.52
CA GLY A 56 4.73 6.09 -12.36
C GLY A 56 3.63 7.03 -11.85
N ARG A 57 3.42 8.13 -12.59
CA ARG A 57 2.24 8.99 -12.44
C ARG A 57 1.09 8.43 -13.27
#